data_AF-A0A383BE04-F1
#
_entry.id   AF-A0A383BE04-F1
#
_cell.length_a   1.000
_cell.length_b   1.000
_cell.length_c   1.000
_cell.angle_alpha   90.00
_cell.angle_beta   90.00
_cell.angle_gamma   90.00
#
_symmetry.space_group_name_H-M   'P 1'
#
loop_
_entity.id
_entity.type
_entity.pdbx_description
1 polymer ?
#
loop_
_entity_poly.entity_id
_entity_poly.type
_entity_poly.pdbx_seq_one_letter_code
_entity_poly.pdbx_strand_id
1 'polypeptide(L)'
;PAKLKLYYWKWNPKKQELLEGITKKTARGEPHYRATLDNKGLVQDVDYFNQYGKILWTYHMRWDDEGKSSEYDIEFYSNRNLSELNQELFAPDLSTIRPGWVARYQMNNQGVTRGVKVFDQYENLYYFYQFNYGENGLRSKYFRADSVLVGSHSIRFGENKKPVRITYYNENGIMKNAIAYEYPVDAEKIISQINSKGEVIERRIIPKKE
;
A
#
# COMPACT_ATOMS: atom_id res chain seq x y z
N PRO A 1 -16.31 -22.14 -19.59
CA PRO A 1 -16.01 -22.68 -18.24
C PRO A 1 -16.15 -21.58 -17.17
N ALA A 2 -16.91 -21.82 -16.11
CA ALA A 2 -17.01 -20.85 -15.02
C ALA A 2 -15.66 -20.77 -14.28
N LYS A 3 -15.07 -19.58 -14.18
CA LYS A 3 -13.81 -19.37 -13.44
C LYS A 3 -14.03 -19.73 -11.96
N LEU A 4 -13.10 -20.49 -11.37
CA LEU A 4 -13.17 -20.90 -9.97
C LEU A 4 -13.02 -19.69 -9.05
N LYS A 5 -13.93 -19.56 -8.07
CA LYS A 5 -13.94 -18.47 -7.09
C LYS A 5 -13.73 -19.00 -5.68
N LEU A 6 -12.70 -18.51 -5.01
CA LEU A 6 -12.27 -18.91 -3.67
C LEU A 6 -12.26 -17.70 -2.73
N TYR A 7 -12.50 -17.90 -1.44
CA TYR A 7 -12.68 -16.82 -0.45
C TYR A 7 -11.65 -16.95 0.68
N TYR A 8 -11.12 -15.82 1.14
CA TYR A 8 -10.01 -15.76 2.11
C TYR A 8 -10.13 -14.54 3.01
N TRP A 9 -9.61 -14.63 4.24
CA TRP A 9 -9.47 -13.44 5.10
C TRP A 9 -8.28 -12.57 4.73
N LYS A 10 -7.23 -13.16 4.15
CA LYS A 10 -5.96 -12.48 3.92
C LYS A 10 -5.43 -12.75 2.51
N TRP A 11 -4.88 -11.69 1.93
CA TRP A 11 -4.22 -11.71 0.63
C TRP A 11 -2.89 -10.98 0.73
N ASN A 12 -1.83 -11.61 0.25
CA ASN A 12 -0.51 -10.99 0.11
C ASN A 12 -0.13 -10.92 -1.37
N PRO A 13 -0.31 -9.78 -2.05
CA PRO A 13 -0.02 -9.68 -3.48
C PRO A 13 1.47 -9.81 -3.81
N LYS A 14 2.37 -9.47 -2.88
CA LYS A 14 3.83 -9.55 -3.10
C LYS A 14 4.34 -10.98 -3.11
N LYS A 15 3.77 -11.82 -2.24
CA LYS A 15 4.08 -13.25 -2.16
C LYS A 15 3.10 -14.12 -2.96
N GLN A 16 2.03 -13.51 -3.47
CA GLN A 16 0.93 -14.17 -4.16
C GLN A 16 0.24 -15.23 -3.28
N GLU A 17 0.21 -15.00 -1.97
CA GLU A 17 -0.30 -15.94 -0.98
C GLU A 17 -1.74 -15.59 -0.58
N LEU A 18 -2.65 -16.53 -0.78
CA LEU A 18 -3.99 -16.52 -0.21
C LEU A 18 -3.96 -17.28 1.11
N LEU A 19 -4.39 -16.62 2.19
CA LEU A 19 -4.24 -17.13 3.55
C LEU A 19 -5.61 -17.15 4.24
N GLU A 20 -5.80 -18.15 5.11
CA GLU A 20 -7.03 -18.33 5.90
C GLU A 20 -8.28 -18.47 5.01
N GLY A 21 -8.34 -19.60 4.29
CA GLY A 21 -9.46 -19.92 3.40
C GLY A 21 -10.79 -20.06 4.13
N ILE A 22 -11.85 -19.53 3.53
CA ILE A 22 -13.20 -19.52 4.10
C ILE A 22 -14.26 -19.93 3.10
N THR A 23 -15.45 -20.23 3.61
CA THR A 23 -16.62 -20.48 2.76
C THR A 23 -17.30 -19.17 2.37
N LYS A 24 -18.02 -19.18 1.25
CA LYS A 24 -18.90 -18.06 0.85
C LYS A 24 -19.92 -17.69 1.93
N LYS A 25 -20.37 -18.65 2.75
CA LYS A 25 -21.32 -18.40 3.83
C LYS A 25 -20.66 -17.58 4.95
N THR A 26 -19.45 -17.94 5.34
CA THR A 26 -18.64 -17.24 6.35
C THR A 26 -18.29 -15.81 5.92
N ALA A 27 -18.03 -15.62 4.62
CA ALA A 27 -17.67 -14.33 4.05
C ALA A 27 -18.82 -13.28 4.07
N ARG A 28 -20.07 -13.69 4.29
CA ARG A 28 -21.22 -12.76 4.27
C ARG A 28 -21.20 -11.85 5.49
N GLY A 29 -21.25 -10.54 5.24
CA GLY A 29 -21.30 -9.52 6.30
C GLY A 29 -19.91 -9.12 6.84
N GLU A 30 -18.85 -9.78 6.38
CA GLU A 30 -17.48 -9.57 6.86
C GLU A 30 -16.58 -9.08 5.73
N PRO A 31 -15.63 -8.16 5.98
CA PRO A 31 -14.62 -7.81 5.00
C PRO A 31 -13.75 -9.01 4.65
N HIS A 32 -13.59 -9.31 3.36
CA HIS A 32 -12.87 -10.50 2.90
C HIS A 32 -12.31 -10.31 1.49
N TYR A 33 -11.45 -11.25 1.09
CA TYR A 33 -10.92 -11.34 -0.26
C TYR A 33 -11.60 -12.46 -1.04
N ARG A 34 -11.79 -12.25 -2.35
CA ARG A 34 -12.25 -13.28 -3.28
C ARG A 34 -11.27 -13.39 -4.44
N ALA A 35 -10.63 -14.54 -4.57
CA ALA A 35 -9.73 -14.85 -5.67
C ALA A 35 -10.48 -15.52 -6.82
N THR A 36 -10.15 -15.13 -8.05
CA THR A 36 -10.55 -15.78 -9.28
C THR A 36 -9.30 -16.37 -9.94
N LEU A 37 -9.32 -17.67 -10.24
CA LEU A 37 -8.18 -18.34 -10.89
C LEU A 37 -8.37 -18.38 -12.41
N ASP A 38 -7.25 -18.36 -13.13
CA ASP A 38 -7.21 -18.62 -14.58
C ASP A 38 -7.30 -20.12 -14.91
N ASN A 39 -7.18 -20.46 -16.19
CA ASN A 39 -7.23 -21.86 -16.66
C ASN A 39 -5.98 -22.68 -16.30
N LYS A 40 -4.88 -22.04 -15.92
CA LYS A 40 -3.64 -22.66 -15.42
C LYS A 40 -3.65 -22.81 -13.89
N GLY A 41 -4.67 -22.30 -13.21
CA GLY A 41 -4.80 -22.31 -11.76
C GLY A 41 -4.06 -21.17 -11.05
N LEU A 42 -3.53 -20.20 -11.79
CA LEU A 42 -2.89 -19.01 -11.23
C LEU A 42 -3.94 -17.98 -10.81
N VAL A 43 -3.65 -17.22 -9.77
CA VAL A 43 -4.55 -16.16 -9.28
C VAL A 43 -4.61 -15.04 -10.31
N GLN A 44 -5.74 -14.87 -10.98
CA GLN A 44 -5.93 -13.81 -11.97
C GLN A 44 -6.33 -12.49 -11.31
N ASP A 45 -7.44 -12.53 -10.57
CA ASP A 45 -8.03 -11.35 -9.93
C ASP A 45 -8.28 -11.64 -8.45
N VAL A 46 -8.08 -10.64 -7.59
CA VAL A 46 -8.48 -10.70 -6.18
C VAL A 46 -9.30 -9.47 -5.81
N ASP A 47 -10.58 -9.66 -5.51
CA ASP A 47 -11.46 -8.58 -5.07
C ASP A 47 -11.38 -8.41 -3.56
N TYR A 48 -11.35 -7.18 -3.06
CA TYR A 48 -11.57 -6.89 -1.64
C TYR A 48 -12.98 -6.37 -1.39
N PHE A 49 -13.72 -7.10 -0.56
CA PHE A 49 -15.08 -6.77 -0.12
C PHE A 49 -15.05 -6.10 1.25
N ASN A 50 -15.92 -5.13 1.46
CA ASN A 50 -16.23 -4.61 2.79
C ASN A 50 -17.36 -5.40 3.48
N GLN A 51 -17.66 -5.03 4.74
CA GLN A 51 -18.76 -5.63 5.53
C GLN A 51 -20.14 -5.54 4.86
N TYR A 52 -20.35 -4.58 3.95
CA TYR A 52 -21.59 -4.40 3.21
C TYR A 52 -21.64 -5.20 1.89
N GLY A 53 -20.61 -6.00 1.60
CA GLY A 53 -20.52 -6.78 0.37
C GLY A 53 -20.21 -5.94 -0.88
N LYS A 54 -19.73 -4.70 -0.72
CA LYS A 54 -19.27 -3.87 -1.83
C LYS A 54 -17.78 -4.11 -2.09
N ILE A 55 -17.41 -4.27 -3.36
CA ILE A 55 -16.00 -4.33 -3.79
C ILE A 55 -15.41 -2.93 -3.69
N LEU A 56 -14.29 -2.81 -2.98
CA LEU A 56 -13.58 -1.54 -2.80
C LEU A 56 -12.44 -1.36 -3.79
N TRP A 57 -11.73 -2.45 -4.09
CA TRP A 57 -10.70 -2.54 -5.11
C TRP A 57 -10.49 -3.99 -5.54
N THR A 58 -9.85 -4.16 -6.69
CA THR A 58 -9.48 -5.45 -7.26
C THR A 58 -8.00 -5.45 -7.63
N TYR A 59 -7.29 -6.50 -7.22
CA TYR A 59 -5.93 -6.77 -7.67
C TYR A 59 -6.00 -7.53 -9.00
N HIS A 60 -5.29 -7.06 -10.02
CA HIS A 60 -5.11 -7.78 -11.28
C HIS A 60 -3.66 -8.21 -11.39
N MET A 61 -3.43 -9.52 -11.39
CA MET A 61 -2.09 -10.09 -11.44
C MET A 61 -1.57 -10.14 -12.87
N ARG A 62 -0.32 -9.73 -13.10
CA ARG A 62 0.36 -9.86 -14.39
C ARG A 62 1.37 -10.98 -14.28
N TRP A 63 1.05 -12.11 -14.89
CA TRP A 63 1.90 -13.30 -14.90
C TRP A 63 2.75 -13.32 -16.17
N ASP A 64 4.02 -13.69 -16.01
CA ASP A 64 4.86 -14.12 -17.12
C ASP A 64 4.58 -15.60 -17.48
N ASP A 65 5.23 -16.06 -18.55
CA ASP A 65 5.07 -17.43 -19.05
C ASP A 65 5.55 -18.50 -18.05
N GLU A 66 6.42 -18.12 -17.10
CA GLU A 66 6.91 -18.98 -16.02
C GLU A 66 6.00 -18.99 -14.78
N GLY A 67 4.88 -18.25 -14.81
CA GLY A 67 3.96 -18.15 -13.68
C GLY A 67 4.52 -17.32 -12.52
N LYS A 68 5.41 -16.37 -12.79
CA LYS A 68 5.84 -15.35 -11.83
C LYS A 68 5.19 -14.01 -12.16
N SER A 69 5.05 -13.16 -11.15
CA SER A 69 4.49 -11.83 -11.29
C SER A 69 5.43 -10.80 -10.66
N SER A 70 6.04 -9.98 -11.52
CA SER A 70 6.86 -8.82 -11.11
C SER A 70 6.04 -7.53 -11.08
N GLU A 71 4.79 -7.57 -11.54
CA GLU A 71 3.90 -6.42 -11.60
C GLU A 71 2.46 -6.84 -11.33
N TYR A 72 1.71 -6.02 -10.60
CA TYR A 72 0.26 -6.18 -10.49
C TYR A 72 -0.40 -4.80 -10.43
N ASP A 73 -1.65 -4.76 -10.87
CA ASP A 73 -2.47 -3.56 -10.81
C ASP A 73 -3.45 -3.66 -9.65
N ILE A 74 -3.79 -2.52 -9.05
CA ILE A 74 -4.94 -2.38 -8.15
C ILE A 74 -5.90 -1.37 -8.79
N GLU A 75 -7.08 -1.84 -9.21
CA GLU A 75 -8.17 -0.98 -9.67
C GLU A 75 -9.05 -0.57 -8.48
N PHE A 76 -9.38 0.71 -8.37
CA PHE A 76 -10.16 1.25 -7.24
C PHE A 76 -11.58 1.65 -7.65
N TYR A 77 -12.56 1.34 -6.81
CA TYR A 77 -13.99 1.66 -7.06
C TYR A 77 -14.54 2.74 -6.12
N SER A 78 -13.66 3.46 -5.42
CA SER A 78 -14.01 4.54 -4.50
C SER A 78 -12.85 5.54 -4.40
N ASN A 79 -13.17 6.81 -4.11
CA ASN A 79 -12.14 7.81 -3.80
C ASN A 79 -11.35 7.37 -2.56
N ARG A 80 -10.01 7.43 -2.63
CA ARG A 80 -9.11 7.04 -1.54
C ARG A 80 -7.82 7.83 -1.57
N ASN A 81 -7.07 7.71 -0.48
CA ASN A 81 -5.67 8.12 -0.42
C ASN A 81 -4.78 6.89 -0.22
N LEU A 82 -3.81 6.66 -1.12
CA LEU A 82 -2.88 5.52 -1.00
C LEU A 82 -2.08 5.52 0.30
N SER A 83 -1.83 6.69 0.91
CA SER A 83 -1.16 6.75 2.22
C SER A 83 -2.01 6.14 3.33
N GLU A 84 -3.33 6.07 3.19
CA GLU A 84 -4.18 5.37 4.17
C GLU A 84 -4.01 3.85 4.09
N LEU A 85 -3.71 3.32 2.90
CA LEU A 85 -3.45 1.89 2.70
C LEU A 85 -2.04 1.51 3.15
N ASN A 86 -1.06 2.39 2.92
CA ASN A 86 0.30 2.18 3.35
C ASN A 86 1.03 3.52 3.56
N GLN A 87 1.04 3.99 4.81
CA GLN A 87 1.73 5.22 5.21
C GLN A 87 3.25 5.13 5.05
N GLU A 88 3.81 3.92 4.95
CA GLU A 88 5.24 3.75 4.76
C GLU A 88 5.65 4.00 3.30
N LEU A 89 4.83 3.54 2.35
CA LEU A 89 5.13 3.72 0.94
C LEU A 89 4.74 5.09 0.41
N PHE A 90 3.64 5.67 0.90
CA PHE A 90 3.00 6.81 0.24
C PHE A 90 2.87 8.05 1.13
N ALA A 91 3.06 9.22 0.52
CA ALA A 91 2.91 10.50 1.21
C ALA A 91 1.51 11.08 0.96
N PRO A 92 0.86 11.70 1.96
CA PRO A 92 -0.49 12.27 1.81
C PRO A 92 -0.61 13.26 0.64
N ASP A 93 0.44 14.05 0.41
CA ASP A 93 0.50 15.14 -0.57
C ASP A 93 0.31 14.71 -2.04
N LEU A 94 0.64 13.45 -2.37
CA LEU A 94 0.48 12.94 -3.73
C LEU A 94 0.02 11.48 -3.71
N SER A 95 -1.19 11.24 -3.22
CA SER A 95 -1.71 9.87 -3.07
C SER A 95 -3.20 9.73 -3.40
N THR A 96 -3.80 10.75 -4.03
CA THR A 96 -5.22 10.73 -4.39
C THR A 96 -5.50 9.69 -5.46
N ILE A 97 -6.48 8.84 -5.20
CA ILE A 97 -7.01 7.84 -6.13
C ILE A 97 -8.51 8.08 -6.32
N ARG A 98 -8.97 7.99 -7.57
CA ARG A 98 -10.39 8.13 -7.94
C ARG A 98 -10.96 6.78 -8.40
N PRO A 99 -12.30 6.60 -8.39
CA PRO A 99 -12.93 5.45 -9.01
C PRO A 99 -12.48 5.25 -10.46
N GLY A 100 -12.17 4.01 -10.83
CA GLY A 100 -11.64 3.61 -12.15
C GLY A 100 -10.15 3.90 -12.33
N TRP A 101 -9.45 4.45 -11.34
CA TRP A 101 -8.00 4.61 -11.40
C TRP A 101 -7.30 3.32 -10.99
N VAL A 102 -6.10 3.13 -11.53
CA VAL A 102 -5.28 1.95 -11.37
C VAL A 102 -3.93 2.32 -10.76
N ALA A 103 -3.54 1.67 -9.68
CA ALA A 103 -2.18 1.73 -9.15
C ALA A 103 -1.40 0.48 -9.56
N ARG A 104 -0.41 0.65 -10.43
CA ARG A 104 0.48 -0.40 -10.93
C ARG A 104 1.71 -0.53 -10.06
N TYR A 105 1.82 -1.64 -9.35
CA TYR A 105 2.94 -1.96 -8.46
C TYR A 105 4.02 -2.69 -9.23
N GLN A 106 5.22 -2.13 -9.24
CA GLN A 106 6.38 -2.74 -9.92
C GLN A 106 7.32 -3.30 -8.87
N MET A 107 7.68 -4.57 -8.99
CA MET A 107 8.49 -5.32 -8.02
C MET A 107 9.75 -5.87 -8.67
N ASN A 108 10.78 -6.13 -7.86
CA ASN A 108 11.91 -6.95 -8.29
C ASN A 108 11.62 -8.45 -8.08
N ASN A 109 12.54 -9.30 -8.53
CA ASN A 109 12.44 -10.76 -8.39
C ASN A 109 12.38 -11.27 -6.94
N GLN A 110 12.62 -10.40 -5.95
CA GLN A 110 12.52 -10.70 -4.52
C GLN A 110 11.18 -10.25 -3.92
N GLY A 111 10.23 -9.76 -4.73
CA GLY A 111 8.93 -9.24 -4.28
C GLY A 111 9.00 -7.86 -3.62
N VAL A 112 10.13 -7.15 -3.75
CA VAL A 112 10.31 -5.79 -3.21
C VAL A 112 9.78 -4.79 -4.23
N THR A 113 8.76 -4.02 -3.83
CA THR A 113 8.16 -2.96 -4.64
C THR A 113 9.17 -1.86 -4.93
N ARG A 114 9.56 -1.66 -6.19
CA ARG A 114 10.50 -0.59 -6.62
C ARG A 114 9.81 0.72 -6.97
N GLY A 115 8.54 0.66 -7.33
CA GLY A 115 7.76 1.85 -7.65
C GLY A 115 6.30 1.53 -7.83
N VAL A 116 5.50 2.59 -7.83
CA VAL A 116 4.06 2.53 -8.10
C VAL A 116 3.72 3.64 -9.05
N LYS A 117 3.00 3.32 -10.13
CA LYS A 117 2.49 4.29 -11.11
C LYS A 117 0.98 4.33 -11.04
N VAL A 118 0.40 5.52 -11.12
CA VAL A 118 -1.04 5.71 -11.00
C VAL A 118 -1.61 6.25 -12.30
N PHE A 119 -2.58 5.51 -12.84
CA PHE A 119 -3.23 5.76 -14.12
C PHE A 119 -4.73 5.93 -13.96
N ASP A 120 -5.39 6.56 -14.94
CA ASP A 120 -6.83 6.36 -15.15
C ASP A 120 -7.12 5.11 -16.00
N GLN A 121 -8.41 4.84 -16.22
CA GLN A 121 -8.91 3.75 -17.05
C GLN A 121 -8.46 3.78 -18.52
N TYR A 122 -7.90 4.91 -18.99
CA TYR A 122 -7.38 5.08 -20.35
C TYR A 122 -5.85 5.02 -20.40
N GLU A 123 -5.20 4.53 -19.33
CA GLU A 123 -3.74 4.44 -19.18
C GLU A 123 -3.02 5.82 -19.20
N ASN A 124 -3.73 6.92 -18.91
CA ASN A 124 -3.06 8.21 -18.71
C ASN A 124 -2.40 8.22 -17.33
N LEU A 125 -1.08 8.43 -17.29
CA LEU A 125 -0.31 8.56 -16.06
C LEU A 125 -0.65 9.88 -15.36
N TYR A 126 -0.89 9.86 -14.05
CA TYR A 126 -1.11 11.06 -13.23
C TYR A 126 0.08 11.37 -12.32
N TYR A 127 0.61 10.34 -11.65
CA TYR A 127 1.77 10.45 -10.78
C TYR A 127 2.42 9.10 -10.57
N PHE A 128 3.65 9.12 -10.05
CA PHE A 128 4.36 7.89 -9.72
C PHE A 128 5.30 8.06 -8.52
N TYR A 129 5.58 6.94 -7.88
CA TYR A 129 6.51 6.79 -6.78
C TYR A 129 7.68 5.92 -7.20
N GLN A 130 8.86 6.25 -6.68
CA GLN A 130 10.06 5.43 -6.74
C GLN A 130 10.55 5.15 -5.32
N PHE A 131 10.89 3.89 -5.07
CA PHE A 131 11.26 3.38 -3.75
C PHE A 131 12.70 2.87 -3.75
N ASN A 132 13.48 3.38 -2.81
CA ASN A 132 14.84 2.95 -2.55
C ASN A 132 14.95 2.42 -1.11
N TYR A 133 15.27 1.14 -0.99
CA TYR A 133 15.43 0.46 0.30
C TYR A 133 16.90 0.41 0.67
N GLY A 134 17.22 0.93 1.84
CA GLY A 134 18.51 0.71 2.50
C GLY A 134 18.37 -0.32 3.62
N GLU A 135 19.48 -0.60 4.29
CA GLU A 135 19.55 -1.60 5.37
C GLU A 135 18.51 -1.35 6.50
N ASN A 136 18.36 -0.09 6.92
CA ASN A 136 17.49 0.30 8.04
C ASN A 136 16.45 1.36 7.65
N GLY A 137 16.09 1.46 6.37
CA GLY A 137 15.17 2.49 5.94
C GLY A 137 14.64 2.36 4.53
N LEU A 138 13.62 3.15 4.26
CA LEU A 138 13.03 3.35 2.93
C LEU A 138 13.12 4.83 2.59
N ARG A 139 13.53 5.16 1.37
CA ARG A 139 13.38 6.49 0.80
C ARG A 139 12.44 6.41 -0.40
N SER A 140 11.41 7.24 -0.37
CA SER A 140 10.42 7.36 -1.43
C SER A 140 10.54 8.73 -2.08
N LYS A 141 10.53 8.77 -3.40
CA LYS A 141 10.37 10.01 -4.19
C LYS A 141 9.08 9.92 -4.98
N TYR A 142 8.36 11.02 -5.11
CA TYR A 142 7.09 11.06 -5.81
C TYR A 142 7.00 12.25 -6.76
N PHE A 143 6.48 11.96 -7.95
CA PHE A 143 6.56 12.80 -9.12
C PHE A 143 5.19 12.90 -9.78
N ARG A 144 4.91 14.03 -10.43
CA ARG A 144 3.77 14.17 -11.35
C ARG A 144 4.04 13.39 -12.64
N ALA A 145 3.01 13.27 -13.47
CA ALA A 145 3.08 12.57 -14.76
C ALA A 145 4.21 13.07 -15.69
N ASP A 146 4.50 14.37 -15.65
CA ASP A 146 5.57 15.05 -16.40
C ASP A 146 6.97 14.86 -15.77
N SER A 147 7.10 13.97 -14.78
CA SER A 147 8.31 13.72 -14.01
C SER A 147 8.80 14.89 -13.15
N VAL A 148 7.99 15.92 -12.92
CA VAL A 148 8.30 16.97 -11.95
C VAL A 148 8.25 16.39 -10.53
N LEU A 149 9.36 16.51 -9.80
CA LEU A 149 9.47 16.08 -8.41
C LEU A 149 8.56 16.94 -7.53
N VAL A 150 7.68 16.29 -6.77
CA VAL A 150 6.79 16.97 -5.80
C VAL A 150 7.37 16.90 -4.39
N GLY A 151 8.10 15.83 -4.08
CA GLY A 151 8.76 15.68 -2.81
C GLY A 151 9.27 14.28 -2.57
N SER A 152 9.68 14.05 -1.33
CA SER A 152 10.15 12.75 -0.90
C SER A 152 9.80 12.51 0.57
N HIS A 153 9.91 11.25 0.99
CA HIS A 153 9.93 10.92 2.41
C HIS A 153 10.95 9.83 2.70
N SER A 154 11.44 9.82 3.93
CA SER A 154 12.32 8.79 4.44
C SER A 154 11.69 8.12 5.65
N ILE A 155 11.92 6.83 5.79
CA ILE A 155 11.49 6.02 6.91
C ILE A 155 12.71 5.42 7.53
N ARG A 156 12.80 5.59 8.84
CA ARG A 156 13.76 4.87 9.67
C ARG A 156 13.03 3.75 10.38
N PHE A 157 13.54 2.54 10.23
CA PHE A 157 13.07 1.39 10.98
C PHE A 157 13.94 1.21 12.22
N GLY A 158 13.32 0.88 13.34
CA GLY A 158 13.98 0.46 14.57
C GLY A 158 14.08 -1.07 14.64
N GLU A 159 14.20 -1.58 15.86
CA GLU A 159 14.17 -3.02 16.12
C GLU A 159 12.92 -3.69 15.55
N ASN A 160 13.07 -4.94 15.09
CA ASN A 160 12.00 -5.74 14.48
C ASN A 160 11.33 -5.10 13.25
N LYS A 161 12.05 -4.22 12.54
CA LYS A 161 11.56 -3.51 11.34
C LYS A 161 10.32 -2.64 11.58
N LYS A 162 10.07 -2.21 12.82
CA LYS A 162 8.99 -1.25 13.12
C LYS A 162 9.40 0.16 12.72
N PRO A 163 8.54 0.96 12.06
CA PRO A 163 8.87 2.34 11.71
C PRO A 163 9.00 3.18 12.98
N VAL A 164 10.13 3.84 13.18
CA VAL A 164 10.35 4.75 14.33
C VAL A 164 10.25 6.22 13.93
N ARG A 165 10.41 6.52 12.64
CA ARG A 165 10.27 7.89 12.12
C ARG A 165 9.97 7.88 10.63
N ILE A 166 9.02 8.72 10.22
CA ILE A 166 8.77 9.10 8.83
C ILE A 166 9.04 10.61 8.72
N THR A 167 9.95 11.02 7.84
CA THR A 167 10.25 12.44 7.60
C THR A 167 9.87 12.81 6.17
N TYR A 168 9.07 13.85 6.01
CA TYR A 168 8.61 14.34 4.71
C TYR A 168 9.39 15.57 4.29
N TYR A 169 9.77 15.61 3.02
CA TYR A 169 10.55 16.67 2.40
C TYR A 169 9.81 17.22 1.18
N ASN A 170 9.99 18.52 0.92
CA ASN A 170 9.54 19.13 -0.32
C ASN A 170 10.48 18.76 -1.48
N GLU A 171 10.20 19.31 -2.67
CA GLU A 171 10.96 19.13 -3.90
C GLU A 171 12.43 19.57 -3.78
N ASN A 172 12.72 20.52 -2.89
CA ASN A 172 14.08 21.03 -2.62
C ASN A 172 14.82 20.23 -1.54
N GLY A 173 14.22 19.16 -1.00
CA GLY A 173 14.81 18.37 0.08
C GLY A 173 14.73 19.02 1.46
N ILE A 174 13.93 20.08 1.61
CA ILE A 174 13.69 20.76 2.89
C ILE A 174 12.61 20.01 3.66
N MET A 175 12.85 19.76 4.95
CA MET A 175 11.90 19.09 5.83
C MET A 175 10.60 19.89 5.95
N LYS A 176 9.46 19.24 5.67
CA LYS A 176 8.12 19.79 5.87
C LYS A 176 7.59 19.47 7.26
N ASN A 177 7.65 18.19 7.60
CA ASN A 177 7.23 17.65 8.89
C ASN A 177 7.80 16.23 9.07
N ALA A 178 7.63 15.68 10.26
CA ALA A 178 7.89 14.27 10.52
C ALA A 178 6.86 13.69 11.48
N ILE A 179 6.74 12.37 11.45
CA ILE A 179 5.98 11.58 12.41
C ILE A 179 6.97 10.65 13.08
N ALA A 180 7.07 10.71 14.40
CA ALA A 180 7.87 9.78 15.19
C ALA A 180 6.96 8.78 15.90
N TYR A 181 7.44 7.54 16.01
CA TYR A 181 6.75 6.45 16.70
C TYR A 181 7.63 5.91 17.81
N GLU A 182 7.05 5.79 19.00
CA GLU A 182 7.65 5.10 20.14
C GLU A 182 6.78 3.89 20.49
N TYR A 183 7.41 2.82 20.96
CA TYR A 183 6.74 1.56 21.30
C TYR A 183 7.09 1.15 22.73
N PRO A 184 6.56 1.86 23.75
CA PRO A 184 6.86 1.55 25.14
C PRO A 184 6.09 0.30 25.62
N VAL A 185 6.43 -0.20 26.80
CA VAL A 185 5.85 -1.44 27.34
C VAL A 185 4.39 -1.26 27.77
N ASP A 186 3.99 -0.06 28.17
CA ASP A 186 2.69 0.30 28.74
C ASP A 186 1.67 0.81 27.70
N ALA A 187 2.08 1.08 26.46
CA ALA A 187 1.20 1.51 25.38
C ALA A 187 1.38 0.65 24.11
N GLU A 188 0.44 0.72 23.17
CA GLU A 188 0.63 0.10 21.85
C GLU A 188 1.69 0.88 21.06
N LYS A 189 1.52 2.20 21.01
CA LYS A 189 2.47 3.14 20.41
C LYS A 189 2.18 4.57 20.85
N ILE A 190 3.19 5.41 20.81
CA ILE A 190 3.06 6.87 20.94
C ILE A 190 3.42 7.47 19.58
N ILE A 191 2.60 8.41 19.10
CA ILE A 191 2.79 9.11 17.84
C ILE A 191 3.05 10.57 18.14
N SER A 192 4.18 11.10 17.67
CA SER A 192 4.55 12.50 17.81
C SER A 192 4.62 13.16 16.43
N GLN A 193 3.86 14.23 16.23
CA GLN A 193 3.97 15.07 15.04
C GLN A 193 5.02 16.16 15.27
N ILE A 194 5.91 16.31 14.30
CA ILE A 194 7.07 17.20 14.37
C ILE A 194 6.97 18.18 13.19
N ASN A 195 7.08 19.47 13.47
CA ASN A 195 7.02 20.51 12.45
C ASN A 195 8.34 20.62 11.64
N SER A 196 8.39 21.55 10.68
CA SER A 196 9.58 21.80 9.84
C SER A 196 10.81 22.29 10.62
N LYS A 197 10.64 22.82 11.84
CA LYS A 197 11.74 23.25 12.72
C LYS A 197 12.27 22.12 13.61
N GLY A 198 11.66 20.94 13.57
CA GLY A 198 12.02 19.83 14.44
C GLY A 198 11.34 19.84 15.81
N GLU A 199 10.37 20.72 16.03
CA GLU A 199 9.64 20.83 17.30
C GLU A 199 8.43 19.88 17.29
N VAL A 200 8.18 19.21 18.42
CA VAL A 200 6.98 18.39 18.61
C VAL A 200 5.77 19.30 18.81
N ILE A 201 4.77 19.18 17.94
CA ILE A 201 3.54 19.99 17.97
C ILE A 201 2.32 19.22 18.48
N GLU A 202 2.31 17.90 18.33
CA GLU A 202 1.27 17.02 18.86
C GLU A 202 1.91 15.71 19.33
N ARG A 203 1.41 15.17 20.44
CA ARG A 203 1.78 13.84 20.92
C ARG A 203 0.50 13.09 21.30
N ARG A 204 0.33 11.89 20.75
CA ARG A 204 -0.85 11.04 20.97
C ARG A 204 -0.42 9.66 21.45
N ILE A 205 -1.03 9.17 22.52
CA ILE A 205 -0.80 7.84 23.06
C ILE A 205 -1.90 6.91 22.55
N ILE A 206 -1.51 5.78 21.97
CA ILE A 206 -2.43 4.71 21.58
C ILE A 206 -2.33 3.61 22.65
N PRO A 207 -3.38 3.38 23.45
CA PRO A 207 -3.37 2.35 24.48
C PRO A 207 -3.37 0.96 23.85
N LYS A 208 -2.90 -0.04 24.60
CA LYS A 208 -3.06 -1.44 24.20
C LYS A 208 -4.55 -1.81 24.24
N LYS A 209 -5.02 -2.57 23.26
CA LYS A 209 -6.34 -3.22 23.38
C LYS A 209 -6.25 -4.27 24.49
N GLU A 210 -7.14 -4.17 25.46
CA GLU A 210 -7.37 -5.19 26.50
C GLU A 210 -7.85 -6.51 25.90
#